data_AF-A0A930G216-F1
#
_entry.id   AF-A0A930G216-F1
#
_cell.length_a   1.000
_cell.length_b   1.000
_cell.length_c   1.000
_cell.angle_alpha   90.00
_cell.angle_beta   90.00
_cell.angle_gamma   90.00
#
_symmetry.space_group_name_H-M   'P 1'
#
loop_
_entity.id
_entity.type
_entity.pdbx_description
1 polymer ?
#
loop_
_entity_poly.entity_id
_entity_poly.type
_entity_poly.pdbx_seq_one_letter_code
_entity_poly.pdbx_strand_id
1 'polypeptide(L)'
;MAEETTTFDARAFADTVRASLIAGVTTARLDGMVRQIAAESGGASLSRLCLIVAQTCLSMGRIKQVRHWLERLVEAVADDDILAAIAVAVGCSQAELAVNLYQKLLAIKSLPQAEESLAVAQSTTGLALRLRQRMRSEAWGLQRKLLKAVGQLLLGVLPALDSDEKRAEAWSCLAQIYRLRGLAQSQIDDALAEAARYGGEQVAGP
;
A
#
# COMPACT_ATOMS: atom_id res chain seq x y z
N MET A 1 0.21 41.55 8.82
CA MET A 1 -0.51 40.42 9.43
C MET A 1 -0.06 39.18 8.71
N ALA A 2 0.77 38.35 9.34
CA ALA A 2 1.14 37.07 8.77
C ALA A 2 -0.05 36.14 9.00
N GLU A 3 -0.70 35.71 7.92
CA GLU A 3 -1.62 34.58 7.99
C GLU A 3 -0.79 33.38 8.44
N GLU A 4 -0.92 33.00 9.71
CA GLU A 4 -0.46 31.71 10.20
C GLU A 4 -1.18 30.66 9.36
N THR A 5 -0.47 30.09 8.40
CA THR A 5 -0.92 28.94 7.64
C THR A 5 -1.03 27.80 8.64
N THR A 6 -2.20 27.64 9.24
CA THR A 6 -2.52 26.48 10.08
C THR A 6 -2.31 25.24 9.23
N THR A 7 -1.18 24.58 9.47
CA THR A 7 -0.84 23.32 8.82
C THR A 7 -1.87 22.28 9.24
N PHE A 8 -2.40 21.54 8.27
CA PHE A 8 -3.38 20.51 8.55
C PHE A 8 -2.75 19.40 9.42
N ASP A 9 -3.32 19.15 10.60
CA ASP A 9 -2.89 18.07 11.49
C ASP A 9 -3.64 16.77 11.17
N ALA A 10 -2.98 15.90 10.41
CA ALA A 10 -3.50 14.59 10.03
C ALA A 10 -3.78 13.68 11.23
N ARG A 11 -3.03 13.81 12.33
CA ARG A 11 -3.18 12.96 13.51
C ARG A 11 -4.40 13.38 14.31
N ALA A 12 -4.57 14.68 14.56
CA ALA A 12 -5.76 15.22 15.21
C ALA A 12 -7.04 14.86 14.42
N PHE A 13 -6.97 14.92 13.08
CA PHE A 13 -8.07 14.50 12.23
C PHE A 13 -8.37 12.98 12.36
N ALA A 14 -7.34 12.13 12.32
CA ALA A 14 -7.52 10.68 12.50
C ALA A 14 -8.13 10.34 13.88
N ASP A 15 -7.70 11.01 14.94
CA ASP A 15 -8.24 10.83 16.29
C ASP A 15 -9.71 11.27 16.37
N THR A 16 -10.08 12.36 15.69
CA THR A 16 -11.47 12.84 15.56
C THR A 16 -12.35 11.83 14.81
N VAL A 17 -11.84 11.27 13.71
CA VAL A 17 -12.52 10.21 12.96
C VAL A 17 -12.71 8.97 13.83
N ARG A 18 -11.67 8.56 14.57
CA ARG A 18 -11.74 7.41 15.48
C ARG A 18 -12.80 7.62 16.56
N ALA A 19 -12.81 8.78 17.21
CA ALA A 19 -13.81 9.13 18.23
C ALA A 19 -15.23 9.12 17.66
N SER A 20 -15.42 9.67 16.46
CA SER A 20 -16.71 9.68 15.75
C SER A 20 -17.20 8.26 15.44
N LEU A 21 -16.30 7.38 14.97
CA LEU A 21 -16.63 5.98 14.69
C LEU A 21 -16.96 5.19 15.96
N ILE A 22 -16.31 5.49 17.10
CA ILE A 22 -16.64 4.90 18.41
C ILE A 22 -18.02 5.37 18.88
N ALA A 23 -18.34 6.66 18.68
CA ALA A 23 -19.63 7.25 19.01
C ALA A 23 -20.79 6.79 18.09
N GLY A 24 -20.53 5.91 17.11
CA GLY A 24 -21.56 5.38 16.23
C GLY A 24 -22.02 6.35 15.14
N VAL A 25 -21.20 7.35 14.80
CA VAL A 25 -21.49 8.28 13.69
C VAL A 25 -21.66 7.50 12.39
N THR A 26 -22.72 7.82 11.64
CA THR A 26 -23.02 7.17 10.36
C THR A 26 -22.00 7.57 9.29
N THR A 27 -21.79 6.71 8.28
CA THR A 27 -20.89 7.02 7.15
C THR A 27 -21.30 8.31 6.44
N ALA A 28 -22.59 8.60 6.30
CA ALA A 28 -23.09 9.82 5.67
C ALA A 28 -22.72 11.08 6.47
N ARG A 29 -22.80 11.03 7.81
CA ARG A 29 -22.40 12.15 8.65
C ARG A 29 -20.88 12.34 8.67
N LEU A 30 -20.13 11.24 8.63
CA LEU A 30 -18.68 11.27 8.48
C LEU A 30 -18.27 11.88 7.12
N ASP A 31 -18.99 11.56 6.04
CA ASP A 31 -18.80 12.18 4.72
C ASP A 31 -19.06 13.69 4.75
N GLY A 32 -20.15 14.13 5.39
CA GLY A 32 -20.41 15.55 5.60
C GLY A 32 -19.26 16.27 6.30
N MET A 33 -18.75 15.68 7.38
CA MET A 33 -17.60 16.21 8.13
C MET A 33 -16.33 16.30 7.27
N VAL A 34 -16.03 15.25 6.49
CA VAL A 34 -14.86 15.20 5.59
C VAL A 34 -14.94 16.28 4.52
N ARG A 35 -16.11 16.46 3.89
CA ARG A 35 -16.32 17.50 2.86
C ARG A 35 -16.25 18.90 3.44
N GLN A 36 -16.83 19.10 4.62
CA GLN A 36 -16.79 20.37 5.32
C GLN A 36 -15.34 20.76 5.62
N ILE A 37 -14.56 19.84 6.21
CA ILE A 37 -13.14 20.07 6.48
C ILE A 37 -12.38 20.33 5.18
N ALA A 38 -12.62 19.57 4.10
CA ALA A 38 -11.98 19.82 2.81
C ALA A 38 -12.28 21.21 2.22
N ALA A 39 -13.46 21.78 2.52
CA ALA A 39 -13.87 23.10 2.05
C ALA A 39 -13.33 24.23 2.93
N GLU A 40 -13.23 23.99 4.24
CA GLU A 40 -12.80 24.98 5.24
C GLU A 40 -11.28 25.03 5.39
N SER A 41 -10.60 23.90 5.21
CA SER A 41 -9.15 23.81 5.30
C SER A 41 -8.53 23.89 3.91
N GLY A 42 -7.85 25.02 3.62
CA GLY A 42 -7.04 25.18 2.41
C GLY A 42 -5.77 24.28 2.38
N GLY A 43 -5.64 23.32 3.30
CA GLY A 43 -4.41 22.57 3.56
C GLY A 43 -4.44 21.07 3.19
N ALA A 44 -5.61 20.42 3.13
CA ALA A 44 -5.69 18.99 2.80
C ALA A 44 -6.76 18.71 1.75
N SER A 45 -6.37 17.99 0.69
CA SER A 45 -7.31 17.58 -0.36
C SER A 45 -8.35 16.58 0.17
N LEU A 46 -9.52 16.57 -0.47
CA LEU A 46 -10.56 15.59 -0.16
C LEU A 46 -10.04 14.14 -0.25
N SER A 47 -9.15 13.85 -1.21
CA SER A 47 -8.53 12.54 -1.36
C SER A 47 -7.63 12.19 -0.17
N ARG A 48 -6.80 13.12 0.30
CA ARG A 48 -5.97 12.88 1.48
C ARG A 48 -6.82 12.59 2.73
N LEU A 49 -7.91 13.35 2.93
CA LEU A 49 -8.83 13.13 4.06
C LEU A 49 -9.53 11.76 3.97
N CYS A 50 -10.03 11.40 2.79
CA CYS A 50 -10.65 10.08 2.58
C CYS A 50 -9.67 8.93 2.85
N LEU A 51 -8.38 9.10 2.51
CA LEU A 51 -7.35 8.11 2.82
C LEU A 51 -7.12 7.97 4.32
N ILE A 52 -7.03 9.07 5.08
CA ILE A 52 -6.90 9.04 6.54
C ILE A 52 -8.10 8.33 7.17
N VAL A 53 -9.31 8.57 6.67
CA VAL A 53 -10.52 7.86 7.13
C VAL A 53 -10.43 6.36 6.82
N ALA A 54 -9.96 5.98 5.62
CA ALA A 54 -9.80 4.58 5.23
C ALA A 54 -8.77 3.85 6.10
N GLN A 55 -7.62 4.48 6.38
CA GLN A 55 -6.59 3.98 7.30
C GLN A 55 -7.14 3.82 8.72
N THR A 56 -7.88 4.81 9.21
CA THR A 56 -8.52 4.76 10.53
C THR A 56 -9.53 3.62 10.61
N CYS A 57 -10.41 3.47 9.60
CA CYS A 57 -11.34 2.35 9.50
C CYS A 57 -10.62 1.00 9.52
N LEU A 58 -9.51 0.87 8.78
CA LEU A 58 -8.71 -0.36 8.73
C LEU A 58 -8.09 -0.67 10.10
N SER A 59 -7.51 0.31 10.78
CA SER A 59 -6.93 0.15 12.12
C SER A 59 -7.96 -0.32 13.17
N MET A 60 -9.24 -0.01 12.95
CA MET A 60 -10.35 -0.42 13.80
C MET A 60 -11.03 -1.73 13.35
N GLY A 61 -10.52 -2.41 12.32
CA GLY A 61 -11.11 -3.64 11.77
C GLY A 61 -12.42 -3.44 10.99
N ARG A 62 -12.78 -2.20 10.62
CA ARG A 62 -14.04 -1.85 9.95
C ARG A 62 -13.95 -2.02 8.42
N ILE A 63 -13.63 -3.23 7.97
CA ILE A 63 -13.31 -3.57 6.56
C ILE A 63 -14.37 -3.11 5.54
N LYS A 64 -15.67 -3.22 5.86
CA LYS A 64 -16.75 -2.77 4.96
C LYS A 64 -16.71 -1.27 4.68
N GLN A 65 -16.36 -0.47 5.69
CA GLN A 65 -16.26 0.98 5.55
C GLN A 65 -15.00 1.37 4.78
N VAL A 66 -13.89 0.65 4.96
CA VAL A 66 -12.65 0.88 4.20
C VAL A 66 -12.91 0.86 2.70
N ARG A 67 -13.65 -0.15 2.21
CA ARG A 67 -13.98 -0.27 0.79
C ARG A 67 -14.71 0.97 0.25
N HIS A 68 -15.73 1.45 0.96
CA HIS A 68 -16.48 2.64 0.56
C HIS A 68 -15.57 3.87 0.41
N TRP A 69 -14.63 4.06 1.34
CA TRP A 69 -13.69 5.18 1.28
C TRP A 69 -12.66 5.02 0.17
N LEU A 70 -12.14 3.80 -0.04
CA LEU A 70 -11.19 3.52 -1.12
C LEU A 70 -11.80 3.71 -2.52
N GLU A 71 -13.02 3.25 -2.75
CA GLU A 71 -13.70 3.41 -4.06
C GLU A 71 -13.79 4.88 -4.48
N ARG A 72 -13.90 5.80 -3.51
CA ARG A 72 -13.92 7.25 -3.75
C ARG A 72 -12.53 7.85 -3.99
N LEU A 73 -11.47 7.14 -3.61
CA LEU A 73 -10.08 7.55 -3.82
C LEU A 73 -9.55 7.16 -5.19
N VAL A 74 -10.05 6.06 -5.77
CA VAL A 74 -9.42 5.42 -6.93
C VAL A 74 -9.15 6.40 -8.05
N GLU A 75 -10.03 7.38 -8.31
CA GLU A 75 -9.86 8.33 -9.41
C GLU A 75 -8.94 9.52 -9.07
N ALA A 76 -8.94 10.00 -7.82
CA ALA A 76 -8.33 11.27 -7.41
C ALA A 76 -7.24 11.14 -6.32
N VAL A 77 -6.73 9.92 -6.08
CA VAL A 77 -5.59 9.71 -5.18
C VAL A 77 -4.39 10.49 -5.71
N ALA A 78 -3.75 11.28 -4.84
CA ALA A 78 -2.52 11.98 -5.17
C ALA A 78 -1.36 10.98 -5.33
N ASP A 79 -0.38 11.33 -6.15
CA ASP A 79 0.78 10.48 -6.43
C ASP A 79 1.52 10.09 -5.13
N ASP A 80 1.69 11.04 -4.21
CA ASP A 80 2.34 10.82 -2.91
C ASP A 80 1.54 9.88 -1.98
N ASP A 81 0.23 9.76 -2.19
CA ASP A 81 -0.68 8.99 -1.36
C ASP A 81 -0.94 7.58 -1.89
N ILE A 82 -0.48 7.28 -3.11
CA ILE A 82 -0.90 6.09 -3.83
C ILE A 82 -0.38 4.80 -3.16
N LEU A 83 0.84 4.82 -2.62
CA LEU A 83 1.41 3.66 -1.93
C LEU A 83 0.61 3.34 -0.66
N ALA A 84 0.25 4.38 0.10
CA ALA A 84 -0.59 4.24 1.29
C ALA A 84 -2.00 3.73 0.93
N ALA A 85 -2.59 4.18 -0.19
CA ALA A 85 -3.86 3.65 -0.68
C ALA A 85 -3.76 2.16 -1.06
N ILE A 86 -2.65 1.74 -1.69
CA ILE A 86 -2.38 0.32 -1.99
C ILE A 86 -2.29 -0.47 -0.69
N ALA A 87 -1.53 0.01 0.30
CA ALA A 87 -1.39 -0.64 1.60
C ALA A 87 -2.76 -0.90 2.25
N VAL A 88 -3.65 0.10 2.23
CA VAL A 88 -5.01 -0.02 2.76
C VAL A 88 -5.84 -1.02 1.95
N ALA A 89 -5.81 -0.96 0.62
CA ALA A 89 -6.52 -1.90 -0.26
C ALA A 89 -6.08 -3.35 -0.02
N VAL A 90 -4.78 -3.59 0.12
CA VAL A 90 -4.20 -4.89 0.41
C VAL A 90 -4.59 -5.38 1.80
N GLY A 91 -4.50 -4.50 2.81
CA GLY A 91 -4.88 -4.80 4.20
C GLY A 91 -6.35 -5.20 4.36
N CYS A 92 -7.25 -4.61 3.57
CA CYS A 92 -8.67 -4.97 3.54
C CYS A 92 -9.03 -6.06 2.51
N SER A 93 -8.02 -6.71 1.91
CA SER A 93 -8.17 -7.77 0.90
C SER A 93 -8.97 -7.39 -0.35
N GLN A 94 -8.93 -6.12 -0.74
CA GLN A 94 -9.58 -5.60 -1.95
C GLN A 94 -8.61 -5.70 -3.14
N ALA A 95 -8.45 -6.91 -3.67
CA ALA A 95 -7.47 -7.21 -4.73
C ALA A 95 -7.67 -6.39 -6.01
N GLU A 96 -8.91 -6.17 -6.42
CA GLU A 96 -9.23 -5.40 -7.62
C GLU A 96 -8.83 -3.92 -7.49
N LEU A 97 -9.17 -3.29 -6.36
CA LEU A 97 -8.75 -1.92 -6.05
C LEU A 97 -7.23 -1.80 -5.97
N ALA A 98 -6.56 -2.77 -5.34
CA ALA A 98 -5.10 -2.81 -5.27
C ALA A 98 -4.47 -2.88 -6.67
N VAL A 99 -5.01 -3.69 -7.59
CA VAL A 99 -4.54 -3.75 -8.98
C VAL A 99 -4.66 -2.39 -9.68
N ASN A 100 -5.80 -1.71 -9.55
CA ASN A 100 -6.03 -0.40 -10.18
C ASN A 100 -5.06 0.66 -9.65
N LEU A 101 -4.82 0.67 -8.33
CA LEU A 101 -3.87 1.58 -7.70
C LEU A 101 -2.42 1.27 -8.09
N TYR A 102 -2.05 -0.01 -8.20
CA TYR A 102 -0.73 -0.40 -8.71
C TYR A 102 -0.51 0.04 -10.16
N GLN A 103 -1.52 -0.08 -11.03
CA GLN A 103 -1.43 0.40 -12.41
C GLN A 103 -1.16 1.90 -12.48
N LYS A 104 -1.84 2.67 -11.63
CA LYS A 104 -1.59 4.10 -11.49
C LYS A 104 -0.18 4.38 -10.96
N LEU A 105 0.24 3.70 -9.89
CA LEU A 105 1.58 3.87 -9.30
C LEU A 105 2.70 3.62 -10.32
N LEU A 106 2.59 2.55 -11.10
CA LEU A 106 3.60 2.19 -12.10
C LEU A 106 3.60 3.12 -13.34
N ALA A 107 2.60 3.97 -13.50
CA ALA A 107 2.58 5.01 -14.53
C ALA A 107 3.26 6.31 -14.07
N ILE A 108 3.47 6.48 -12.76
CA ILE A 108 4.15 7.63 -12.17
C ILE A 108 5.67 7.46 -12.37
N LYS A 109 6.36 8.58 -12.67
CA LYS A 109 7.82 8.56 -12.90
C LYS A 109 8.64 8.56 -11.60
N SER A 110 8.09 9.13 -10.52
CA SER A 110 8.70 9.11 -9.20
C SER A 110 8.46 7.77 -8.52
N LEU A 111 9.53 7.20 -7.97
CA LEU A 111 9.42 6.01 -7.13
C LEU A 111 9.03 6.42 -5.71
N PRO A 112 8.12 5.67 -5.06
CA PRO A 112 7.77 5.90 -3.67
C PRO A 112 8.92 5.45 -2.74
N GLN A 113 8.79 5.73 -1.44
CA GLN A 113 9.80 5.36 -0.44
C GLN A 113 10.06 3.85 -0.44
N ALA A 114 11.34 3.47 -0.46
CA ALA A 114 11.76 2.10 -0.74
C ALA A 114 11.35 1.12 0.37
N GLU A 115 11.53 1.48 1.64
CA GLU A 115 11.17 0.62 2.77
C GLU A 115 9.66 0.38 2.88
N GLU A 116 8.86 1.45 2.75
CA GLU A 116 7.40 1.34 2.75
C GLU A 116 6.93 0.48 1.58
N SER A 117 7.57 0.63 0.41
CA SER A 117 7.29 -0.17 -0.78
C SER A 117 7.57 -1.66 -0.56
N LEU A 118 8.66 -2.01 0.14
CA LEU A 118 8.97 -3.38 0.51
C LEU A 118 7.91 -3.97 1.45
N ALA A 119 7.50 -3.23 2.48
CA ALA A 119 6.46 -3.68 3.42
C ALA A 119 5.10 -3.91 2.72
N VAL A 120 4.72 -3.00 1.82
CA VAL A 120 3.52 -3.15 0.98
C VAL A 120 3.67 -4.33 0.04
N ALA A 121 4.85 -4.55 -0.53
CA ALA A 121 5.11 -5.66 -1.44
C ALA A 121 5.00 -7.03 -0.77
N GLN A 122 5.55 -7.19 0.43
CA GLN A 122 5.40 -8.40 1.24
C GLN A 122 3.92 -8.67 1.56
N SER A 123 3.19 -7.62 1.96
CA SER A 123 1.74 -7.70 2.24
C SER A 123 0.93 -8.10 0.99
N THR A 124 1.26 -7.54 -0.17
CA THR A 124 0.62 -7.86 -1.46
C THR A 124 0.90 -9.30 -1.87
N THR A 125 2.13 -9.78 -1.66
CA THR A 125 2.50 -11.18 -1.92
C THR A 125 1.71 -12.13 -1.02
N GLY A 126 1.53 -11.78 0.26
CA GLY A 126 0.63 -12.49 1.18
C GLY A 126 -0.83 -12.52 0.71
N LEU A 127 -1.37 -11.41 0.20
CA LEU A 127 -2.71 -11.37 -0.39
C LEU A 127 -2.80 -12.28 -1.64
N ALA A 128 -1.81 -12.25 -2.52
CA ALA A 128 -1.77 -13.07 -3.72
C ALA A 128 -1.77 -14.58 -3.39
N LEU A 129 -1.07 -15.00 -2.33
CA LEU A 129 -1.10 -16.37 -1.82
C LEU A 129 -2.51 -16.79 -1.36
N ARG A 130 -3.23 -15.91 -0.66
CA ARG A 130 -4.61 -16.18 -0.22
C ARG A 130 -5.58 -16.30 -1.40
N LEU A 131 -5.40 -15.49 -2.45
CA LEU A 131 -6.20 -15.58 -3.67
C LEU A 131 -6.00 -16.93 -4.38
N ARG A 132 -4.78 -17.47 -4.38
CA ARG A 132 -4.45 -18.76 -4.99
C ARG A 132 -5.31 -19.91 -4.46
N GLN A 133 -5.63 -19.88 -3.16
CA GLN A 133 -6.43 -20.93 -2.50
C GLN A 133 -7.89 -20.94 -2.97
N ARG A 134 -8.40 -19.79 -3.45
CA ARG A 134 -9.76 -19.63 -3.94
C ARG A 134 -9.77 -19.86 -5.45
N MET A 135 -9.72 -21.13 -5.88
CA MET A 135 -9.66 -21.56 -7.29
C MET A 135 -10.89 -21.15 -8.12
N ARG A 136 -11.01 -19.86 -8.44
CA ARG A 136 -11.93 -19.29 -9.43
C ARG A 136 -11.11 -18.54 -10.49
N SER A 137 -11.53 -18.59 -11.75
CA SER A 137 -10.80 -18.00 -12.89
C SER A 137 -10.46 -16.52 -12.69
N GLU A 138 -11.37 -15.73 -12.14
CA GLU A 138 -11.18 -14.30 -11.89
C GLU A 138 -10.14 -14.01 -10.81
N ALA A 139 -10.14 -14.79 -9.72
CA ALA A 139 -9.18 -14.64 -8.62
C ALA A 139 -7.75 -14.92 -9.10
N TRP A 140 -7.58 -15.87 -10.03
CA TRP A 140 -6.30 -16.17 -10.66
C TRP A 140 -5.78 -15.01 -11.53
N GLY A 141 -6.68 -14.35 -12.28
CA GLY A 141 -6.35 -13.16 -13.06
C GLY A 141 -5.84 -12.01 -12.19
N LEU A 142 -6.54 -11.73 -11.09
CA LEU A 142 -6.12 -10.71 -10.11
C LEU A 142 -4.78 -11.06 -9.45
N GLN A 143 -4.60 -12.32 -9.03
CA GLN A 143 -3.35 -12.78 -8.46
C GLN A 143 -2.16 -12.52 -9.40
N ARG A 144 -2.29 -12.88 -10.68
CA ARG A 144 -1.22 -12.66 -11.67
C ARG A 144 -0.91 -11.18 -11.88
N LYS A 145 -1.95 -10.33 -11.95
CA LYS A 145 -1.78 -8.86 -12.08
C LYS A 145 -1.06 -8.27 -10.87
N LEU A 146 -1.47 -8.65 -9.65
CA LEU A 146 -0.82 -8.23 -8.41
C LEU A 146 0.66 -8.64 -8.38
N LEU A 147 0.95 -9.92 -8.62
CA LEU A 147 2.32 -10.45 -8.61
C LEU A 147 3.22 -9.79 -9.68
N LYS A 148 2.67 -9.46 -10.85
CA LYS A 148 3.41 -8.71 -11.87
C LYS A 148 3.73 -7.29 -11.37
N ALA A 149 2.73 -6.57 -10.89
CA ALA A 149 2.87 -5.18 -10.48
C ALA A 149 3.82 -5.03 -9.28
N VAL A 150 3.67 -5.88 -8.25
CA VAL A 150 4.53 -5.84 -7.06
C VAL A 150 5.98 -6.22 -7.39
N GLY A 151 6.21 -7.15 -8.32
CA GLY A 151 7.55 -7.45 -8.81
C GLY A 151 8.19 -6.26 -9.53
N GLN A 152 7.42 -5.50 -10.31
CA GLN A 152 7.90 -4.28 -10.97
C GLN A 152 8.22 -3.18 -9.95
N LEU A 153 7.37 -2.99 -8.94
CA LEU A 153 7.63 -2.06 -7.84
C LEU A 153 8.93 -2.41 -7.13
N LEU A 154 9.10 -3.67 -6.70
CA LEU A 154 10.29 -4.12 -5.98
C LEU A 154 11.57 -3.90 -6.79
N LEU A 155 11.58 -4.29 -8.07
CA LEU A 155 12.74 -4.06 -8.94
C LEU A 155 13.09 -2.56 -9.08
N GLY A 156 12.08 -1.69 -9.08
CA GLY A 156 12.28 -0.24 -9.15
C GLY A 156 12.89 0.34 -7.87
N VAL A 157 12.42 -0.09 -6.71
CA VAL A 157 12.86 0.47 -5.41
C VAL A 157 14.10 -0.20 -4.82
N LEU A 158 14.48 -1.39 -5.31
CA LEU A 158 15.61 -2.17 -4.78
C LEU A 158 16.92 -1.37 -4.67
N PRO A 159 17.33 -0.55 -5.67
CA PRO A 159 18.55 0.24 -5.58
C PRO A 159 18.53 1.32 -4.50
N ALA A 160 17.34 1.73 -4.05
CA ALA A 160 17.13 2.78 -3.06
C ALA A 160 16.97 2.24 -1.63
N LEU A 161 17.05 0.92 -1.43
CA LEU A 161 17.08 0.32 -0.10
C LEU A 161 18.43 0.61 0.57
N ASP A 162 18.36 1.06 1.82
CA ASP A 162 19.45 1.63 2.60
C ASP A 162 20.34 0.59 3.29
N SER A 163 19.82 -0.62 3.51
CA SER A 163 20.51 -1.71 4.20
C SER A 163 20.50 -3.01 3.40
N ASP A 164 21.54 -3.79 3.59
CA ASP A 164 21.67 -5.10 2.94
C ASP A 164 20.63 -6.09 3.45
N GLU A 165 20.22 -5.99 4.73
CA GLU A 165 19.10 -6.76 5.26
C GLU A 165 17.81 -6.51 4.47
N LYS A 166 17.44 -5.24 4.24
CA LYS A 166 16.26 -4.90 3.43
C LYS A 166 16.40 -5.36 1.98
N ARG A 167 17.59 -5.29 1.40
CA ARG A 167 17.87 -5.82 0.04
C ARG A 167 17.70 -7.33 -0.01
N ALA A 168 18.20 -8.05 0.98
CA ALA A 168 18.03 -9.50 1.10
C ALA A 168 16.55 -9.88 1.21
N GLU A 169 15.78 -9.15 2.04
CA GLU A 169 14.33 -9.31 2.14
C GLU A 169 13.61 -9.05 0.81
N ALA A 170 13.98 -7.98 0.10
CA ALA A 170 13.39 -7.65 -1.19
C ALA A 170 13.66 -8.73 -2.25
N TRP A 171 14.89 -9.24 -2.31
CA TRP A 171 15.26 -10.34 -3.21
C TRP A 171 14.57 -11.65 -2.86
N SER A 172 14.45 -11.98 -1.57
CA SER A 172 13.67 -13.13 -1.09
C SER A 172 12.19 -13.01 -1.49
N CYS A 173 11.61 -11.81 -1.33
CA CYS A 173 10.24 -11.52 -1.77
C CYS A 173 10.10 -11.65 -3.30
N LEU A 174 11.06 -11.17 -4.08
CA LEU A 174 11.10 -11.34 -5.55
C LEU A 174 11.17 -12.82 -5.96
N ALA A 175 12.02 -13.62 -5.32
CA ALA A 175 12.10 -15.05 -5.56
C ALA A 175 10.76 -15.75 -5.30
N GLN A 176 10.05 -15.37 -4.22
CA GLN A 176 8.71 -15.86 -3.94
C GLN A 176 7.71 -15.47 -5.03
N ILE A 177 7.74 -14.21 -5.48
CA ILE A 177 6.90 -13.73 -6.59
C ILE A 177 7.17 -14.54 -7.86
N TYR A 178 8.44 -14.80 -8.20
CA TYR A 178 8.83 -15.57 -9.39
C TYR A 178 8.33 -17.01 -9.33
N ARG A 179 8.48 -17.68 -8.18
CA ARG A 179 7.89 -19.01 -7.92
C ARG A 179 6.37 -19.00 -8.12
N LEU A 180 5.68 -18.02 -7.57
CA LEU A 180 4.21 -17.92 -7.67
C LEU A 180 3.72 -17.60 -9.08
N ARG A 181 4.54 -16.92 -9.88
CA ARG A 181 4.26 -16.65 -11.29
C ARG A 181 4.59 -17.81 -12.21
N GLY A 182 5.30 -18.83 -11.72
CA GLY A 182 5.79 -19.95 -12.52
C GLY A 182 6.86 -19.51 -13.52
N LEU A 183 7.76 -18.60 -13.11
CA LEU A 183 8.91 -18.22 -13.94
C LEU A 183 9.97 -19.34 -13.98
N ALA A 184 10.95 -19.19 -14.86
CA ALA A 184 12.02 -20.18 -15.01
C ALA A 184 12.82 -20.36 -13.71
N GLN A 185 13.26 -21.59 -13.44
CA GLN A 185 14.02 -21.93 -12.23
C GLN A 185 15.30 -21.10 -12.11
N SER A 186 15.98 -20.82 -13.22
CA SER A 186 17.16 -19.93 -13.23
C SER A 186 16.88 -18.56 -12.64
N GLN A 187 15.74 -17.93 -12.98
CA GLN A 187 15.38 -16.62 -12.44
C GLN A 187 15.08 -16.67 -10.94
N ILE A 188 14.55 -17.79 -10.46
CA ILE A 188 14.30 -18.02 -9.03
C ILE A 188 15.63 -18.18 -8.30
N ASP A 189 16.55 -18.96 -8.86
CA ASP A 189 17.86 -19.23 -8.28
C ASP A 189 18.73 -17.95 -8.24
N ASP A 190 18.71 -17.14 -9.31
CA ASP A 190 19.39 -15.85 -9.37
C ASP A 190 18.91 -14.91 -8.26
N ALA A 191 17.58 -14.79 -8.06
CA ALA A 191 17.02 -13.96 -7.02
C ALA A 191 17.36 -14.46 -5.60
N LEU A 192 17.45 -15.79 -5.40
CA LEU A 192 17.88 -16.36 -4.12
C LEU A 192 19.37 -16.19 -3.87
N ALA A 193 20.20 -16.26 -4.91
CA ALA A 193 21.62 -16.01 -4.82
C ALA A 193 21.89 -14.55 -4.42
N GLU A 194 21.15 -13.60 -5.01
CA GLU A 194 21.19 -12.20 -4.59
C GLU A 194 20.73 -12.01 -3.14
N ALA A 195 19.63 -12.67 -2.73
CA ALA A 195 19.20 -12.62 -1.34
C ALA A 195 20.27 -13.14 -0.36
N ALA A 196 20.94 -14.24 -0.70
CA ALA A 196 22.02 -14.81 0.11
C ALA A 196 23.25 -13.90 0.15
N ARG A 197 23.57 -13.21 -0.95
CA ARG A 197 24.68 -12.26 -1.03
C ARG A 197 24.55 -11.13 -0.01
N TYR A 198 23.35 -10.55 0.10
CA TYR A 198 23.09 -9.47 1.05
C TYR A 198 22.79 -9.96 2.48
N GLY A 199 22.30 -11.19 2.65
CA GLY A 199 22.04 -11.78 3.96
C GLY A 199 23.28 -12.39 4.65
N GLY A 200 24.38 -12.60 3.91
CA GLY A 200 25.56 -13.33 4.38
C GLY A 200 26.60 -12.52 5.16
N GLU A 201 26.51 -11.19 5.22
CA GLU A 201 27.55 -10.33 5.83
C GLU A 201 27.37 -10.05 7.34
N GLN A 202 26.57 -10.83 8.08
CA GLN A 202 26.46 -10.69 9.54
C GLN A 202 27.47 -11.53 10.37
N VAL A 203 28.47 -12.18 9.76
CA VAL A 203 29.51 -12.91 10.51
C VAL A 203 30.92 -12.53 10.05
N ALA A 204 31.38 -11.34 10.44
CA ALA A 204 32.80 -11.03 10.62
C ALA A 204 32.97 -9.68 11.35
N GLY A 205 32.65 -9.64 12.64
CA GLY A 205 33.18 -8.63 13.56
C GLY A 205 34.36 -9.25 14.32
N PRO A 206 35.58 -8.70 14.27
CA PRO A 206 36.66 -9.09 15.17
C PRO A 206 36.35 -8.76 16.64
#